data_AF-A0A7X1CHN1-F1
#
_entry.id   AF-A0A7X1CHN1-F1
#
_cell.length_a   1.000
_cell.length_b   1.000
_cell.length_c   1.000
_cell.angle_alpha   90.00
_cell.angle_beta   90.00
_cell.angle_gamma   90.00
#
_symmetry.space_group_name_H-M   'P 1'
#
loop_
_entity.id
_entity.type
_entity.pdbx_description
1 polymer ?
#
loop_
_entity_poly.entity_id
_entity_poly.type
_entity_poly.pdbx_seq_one_letter_code
_entity_poly.pdbx_strand_id
1 'polypeptide(L)' 'MGTLNEFQAQAVVDGILEGYKNYLDERRQKKEELRVSAGYAFTKGNHIDDTIAKKLQGLIEENTLAKAGES' A
#
# COMPACT_ATOMS: atom_id res chain seq x y z
N MET A 1 13.44 -18.82 8.92
CA MET A 1 12.85 -17.65 8.23
C MET A 1 13.12 -17.86 6.75
N GLY A 2 12.09 -18.07 5.93
CA GLY A 2 12.28 -18.29 4.49
C GLY A 2 12.73 -17.00 3.82
N THR A 3 13.67 -17.10 2.88
CA THR A 3 14.08 -15.98 2.02
C THR A 3 13.11 -15.83 0.86
N LEU A 4 12.80 -14.59 0.46
CA LEU A 4 12.04 -14.34 -0.76
C LEU A 4 12.83 -14.82 -1.98
N ASN A 5 12.17 -15.46 -2.94
CA ASN A 5 12.77 -15.67 -4.25
C ASN A 5 12.78 -14.35 -5.05
N GLU A 6 13.47 -14.33 -6.19
CA GLU A 6 13.62 -13.12 -7.01
C GLU A 6 12.26 -12.54 -7.47
N PHE A 7 11.29 -13.38 -7.82
CA PHE A 7 9.95 -12.92 -8.22
C PHE A 7 9.20 -12.27 -7.06
N GLN A 8 9.25 -12.86 -5.88
CA GLN A 8 8.63 -12.31 -4.68
C GLN A 8 9.30 -11.02 -4.24
N ALA A 9 10.64 -10.95 -4.31
CA ALA A 9 11.40 -9.75 -3.99
C ALA A 9 11.06 -8.61 -4.96
N GLN A 10 10.98 -8.89 -6.26
CA GLN A 10 10.60 -7.88 -7.26
C GLN A 10 9.16 -7.41 -7.04
N ALA A 11 8.22 -8.31 -6.75
CA ALA A 11 6.83 -7.96 -6.46
C ALA A 11 6.71 -7.03 -5.24
N VAL A 12 7.53 -7.22 -4.20
CA VAL A 12 7.60 -6.30 -3.05
C VAL A 12 8.11 -4.93 -3.47
N VAL A 13 9.21 -4.86 -4.24
CA VAL A 13 9.77 -3.59 -4.73
C VAL A 13 8.75 -2.83 -5.58
N ASP A 14 8.10 -3.52 -6.51
CA ASP A 14 7.07 -2.94 -7.38
C ASP A 14 5.89 -2.42 -6.55
N GLY A 15 5.47 -3.19 -5.54
CA GLY A 15 4.39 -2.80 -4.62
C GLY A 15 4.72 -1.53 -3.83
N ILE A 16 5.94 -1.41 -3.32
CA ILE A 16 6.40 -0.20 -2.61
C ILE A 16 6.38 1.02 -3.54
N LEU A 17 6.95 0.88 -4.74
CA LEU A 17 7.07 1.98 -5.69
C LEU A 17 5.70 2.46 -6.17
N GLU A 18 4.81 1.53 -6.51
CA GLU A 18 3.45 1.82 -6.96
C GLU A 18 2.60 2.41 -5.81
N GLY A 19 2.60 1.78 -4.63
CA GLY A 19 1.84 2.27 -3.48
C GLY A 19 2.28 3.68 -3.05
N TYR A 20 3.58 3.99 -3.13
CA TYR A 20 4.06 5.33 -2.84
C TYR A 20 3.62 6.37 -3.87
N LYS A 21 3.66 6.03 -5.16
CA LYS A 21 3.15 6.90 -6.25
C LYS A 21 1.66 7.17 -6.07
N ASN A 22 0.86 6.12 -5.87
CA ASN A 22 -0.58 6.21 -5.65
C ASN A 22 -0.91 7.13 -4.46
N TYR A 23 -0.21 6.95 -3.33
CA TYR A 23 -0.37 7.84 -2.17
C TYR A 23 -0.06 9.30 -2.48
N LEU A 24 1.00 9.60 -3.25
CA LEU A 24 1.35 10.98 -3.58
C LEU A 24 0.27 11.64 -4.45
N ASP A 25 -0.26 10.90 -5.42
CA ASP A 25 -1.30 11.41 -6.32
C ASP A 25 -2.61 11.64 -5.58
N GLU A 26 -3.06 10.67 -4.77
CA GLU A 26 -4.28 10.84 -3.99
C GLU A 26 -4.12 11.90 -2.89
N ARG A 27 -2.95 12.00 -2.24
CA ARG A 27 -2.68 13.08 -1.27
C ARG A 27 -2.75 14.46 -1.91
N ARG A 28 -2.27 14.62 -3.16
CA ARG A 28 -2.39 15.88 -3.91
C ARG A 28 -3.86 16.19 -4.17
N GLN A 29 -4.62 15.20 -4.63
CA GLN A 29 -6.06 15.34 -4.85
C GLN A 29 -6.81 15.72 -3.56
N LYS A 30 -6.57 15.05 -2.43
CA LYS A 30 -7.23 15.38 -1.15
C LYS A 30 -6.85 16.75 -0.60
N LYS A 31 -5.66 17.25 -0.92
CA LYS A 31 -5.27 18.63 -0.59
C LYS A 31 -6.13 19.65 -1.34
N GLU A 32 -6.55 19.34 -2.57
CA GLU A 32 -7.38 20.21 -3.40
C GLU A 32 -8.87 20.08 -3.06
N GLU A 33 -9.34 18.86 -2.76
CA GLU A 33 -10.76 18.58 -2.49
C GLU A 33 -11.22 18.96 -1.07
N LEU A 34 -10.34 18.84 -0.07
CA LEU A 34 -10.74 18.96 1.34
C LEU A 34 -10.22 20.24 1.98
N ARG A 35 -11.10 20.94 2.70
CA ARG A 35 -10.73 22.10 3.53
C ARG A 35 -9.76 21.74 4.66
N VAL A 36 -9.82 20.51 5.16
CA VAL A 36 -8.90 19.94 6.16
C VAL A 36 -8.47 18.57 5.67
N SER A 37 -7.22 18.45 5.19
CA SER A 37 -6.68 17.24 4.57
C SER A 37 -5.51 16.61 5.34
N ALA A 38 -5.08 17.24 6.45
CA ALA A 38 -3.87 16.82 7.18
C ALA A 38 -3.93 15.36 7.67
N GLY A 39 -5.11 14.84 8.01
CA GLY A 39 -5.30 13.45 8.42
C GLY A 39 -4.91 12.43 7.35
N TYR A 40 -5.00 12.81 6.07
CA TYR A 40 -4.60 11.93 4.96
C TYR A 40 -3.07 11.70 4.93
N ALA A 41 -2.27 12.54 5.59
CA ALA A 41 -0.83 12.32 5.65
C ALA A 41 -0.45 10.96 6.29
N PHE A 42 -1.32 10.40 7.12
CA PHE A 42 -1.09 9.17 7.87
C PHE A 42 -1.50 7.88 7.11
N THR A 43 -2.09 7.99 5.90
CA THR A 43 -2.54 6.82 5.14
C THR A 43 -1.45 6.19 4.25
N LYS A 44 -0.25 6.78 4.18
CA LYS A 44 0.85 6.31 3.30
C LYS A 44 1.12 4.81 3.45
N GLY A 45 1.18 4.33 4.70
CA GLY A 45 1.41 2.91 4.99
C GLY A 45 0.33 2.03 4.37
N ASN A 46 -0.94 2.43 4.48
CA ASN A 46 -2.06 1.68 3.91
C ASN A 46 -1.92 1.49 2.40
N HIS A 47 -1.54 2.52 1.64
CA HIS A 47 -1.35 2.38 0.18
C HIS A 47 -0.20 1.44 -0.17
N ILE A 48 0.91 1.53 0.57
CA ILE A 48 2.07 0.68 0.33
C ILE A 48 1.74 -0.78 0.65
N ASP A 49 1.19 -1.03 1.83
CA ASP A 49 0.89 -2.39 2.31
C ASP A 49 -0.20 -3.05 1.45
N ASP A 50 -1.25 -2.32 1.07
CA ASP A 50 -2.30 -2.80 0.17
C ASP A 50 -1.73 -3.16 -1.22
N THR A 51 -0.85 -2.31 -1.77
CA THR A 51 -0.26 -2.58 -3.08
C THR A 51 0.70 -3.77 -3.03
N ILE A 52 1.52 -3.90 -1.98
CA ILE A 52 2.38 -5.08 -1.76
C ILE A 52 1.52 -6.35 -1.68
N ALA A 53 0.45 -6.33 -0.87
CA ALA A 53 -0.45 -7.47 -0.73
C ALA A 53 -1.06 -7.89 -2.08
N LYS A 54 -1.48 -6.92 -2.90
CA LYS A 54 -1.98 -7.16 -4.26
C LYS A 54 -0.91 -7.75 -5.19
N LYS A 55 0.33 -7.24 -5.16
CA LYS A 55 1.43 -7.76 -5.99
C LYS A 55 1.85 -9.17 -5.60
N LEU A 56 1.74 -9.52 -4.32
CA LEU A 56 2.08 -10.83 -3.79
C LEU A 56 0.92 -11.83 -3.88
N GLN A 57 -0.28 -11.41 -4.30
CA GLN A 57 -1.42 -12.31 -4.46
C GLN A 57 -1.07 -13.46 -5.41
N GLY A 58 -1.22 -14.71 -4.92
CA GLY A 58 -0.87 -15.91 -5.68
C GLY A 58 0.63 -16.24 -5.72
N LEU A 59 1.50 -15.40 -5.15
CA LEU A 59 2.94 -15.67 -4.98
C LEU A 59 3.30 -16.13 -3.55
N ILE A 60 2.39 -15.96 -2.60
CA ILE A 60 2.51 -16.41 -1.21
C ILE A 60 1.18 -17.04 -0.75
N GLU A 61 1.25 -17.90 0.27
CA GLU A 61 0.06 -18.38 0.98
C GLU A 61 -0.63 -17.21 1.70
N GLU A 62 -1.96 -17.32 1.83
CA GLU A 62 -2.93 -16.25 2.07
C GLU A 62 -2.48 -15.17 3.08
N ASN A 63 -2.54 -13.90 2.64
CA ASN A 63 -2.41 -12.72 3.48
C ASN A 63 -3.78 -12.41 4.09
N THR A 64 -3.88 -12.30 5.42
CA THR A 64 -5.11 -11.87 6.08
C THR A 64 -5.35 -10.39 5.83
N LEU A 65 -6.48 -10.06 5.20
CA LEU A 65 -6.98 -8.70 5.07
C LEU A 65 -7.09 -8.04 6.45
N ALA A 66 -6.26 -7.03 6.71
CA ALA A 66 -6.41 -6.18 7.88
C ALA A 66 -7.57 -5.20 7.64
N LYS A 67 -8.54 -5.16 8.57
CA LYS A 67 -9.68 -4.23 8.49
C LYS A 67 -9.19 -2.77 8.59
N ALA A 68 -9.89 -1.85 7.93
CA ALA A 68 -9.63 -0.41 7.98
C ALA A 68 -10.12 0.27 9.29
N GLY A 69 -9.91 -0.38 10.45
CA GLY A 69 -10.44 0.03 11.76
C GLY A 69 -11.83 -0.53 12.08
N GLU A 70 -12.23 -0.45 13.34
CA GLU A 70 -13.63 -0.64 13.77
C GLU A 70 -14.31 0.72 13.85
N SER A 71 -15.42 0.87 13.12
CA SER A 71 -16.32 2.04 13.21
C SER A 71 -17.36 1.84 14.29
#